data_AF-Q5BRB5-F1
#
_entry.id   AF-Q5BRB5-F1
#
_cell.length_a   1.000
_cell.length_b   1.000
_cell.length_c   1.000
_cell.angle_alpha   90.00
_cell.angle_beta   90.00
_cell.angle_gamma   90.00
#
_symmetry.space_group_name_H-M   'P 1'
#
loop_
_entity.id
_entity.type
_entity.pdbx_description
1 polymer ?
#
loop_
_entity_poly.entity_id
_entity_poly.type
_entity_poly.pdbx_seq_one_letter_code
_entity_poly.pdbx_strand_id
1 'polypeptide(L)'
;MPLFSCCGFTNGDDFENSRFTRNDFYQNKEYQDIQYPITCCQLYSNFSIKYPTCSISFNKLNSNFQTGCRDKLNEFILVIR
;
A
#
# COMPACT_ATOMS: atom_id res chain seq x y z
N MET A 1 -3.33 2.54 6.37
CA MET A 1 -3.35 1.21 5.72
C MET A 1 -2.17 0.27 6.03
N PRO A 2 -0.98 0.72 6.50
CA PRO A 2 0.14 -0.19 6.79
C PRO A 2 -0.17 -1.40 7.69
N LEU A 3 -1.07 -1.21 8.66
CA LEU A 3 -1.42 -2.24 9.64
C LEU A 3 -2.08 -3.49 9.04
N PHE A 4 -2.72 -3.38 7.88
CA PHE A 4 -3.62 -4.42 7.37
C PHE A 4 -3.07 -5.16 6.15
N SER A 5 -1.81 -4.92 5.76
CA SER A 5 -1.18 -5.55 4.60
C SER A 5 -2.10 -5.54 3.37
N CYS A 6 -2.65 -4.37 3.05
CA CYS A 6 -3.64 -4.15 2.00
C CYS A 6 -3.35 -2.82 1.28
N CYS A 7 -4.00 -2.62 0.14
CA CYS A 7 -3.90 -1.44 -0.71
C CYS A 7 -5.28 -1.10 -1.29
N GLY A 8 -5.67 0.18 -1.19
CA GLY A 8 -6.98 0.65 -1.67
C GLY A 8 -8.16 0.05 -0.90
N PHE A 9 -9.38 0.39 -1.33
CA PHE A 9 -10.60 -0.18 -0.76
C PHE A 9 -10.83 -1.59 -1.32
N THR A 10 -10.84 -1.74 -2.64
CA THR A 10 -10.98 -3.02 -3.34
C THR A 10 -9.63 -3.65 -3.68
N ASN A 11 -8.67 -2.85 -4.16
CA ASN A 11 -7.28 -3.17 -4.43
C ASN A 11 -6.55 -1.88 -4.87
N GLY A 12 -5.33 -1.99 -5.39
CA GLY A 12 -4.53 -0.86 -5.89
C GLY A 12 -5.10 -0.18 -7.13
N ASP A 13 -5.95 -0.85 -7.92
CA ASP A 13 -6.54 -0.30 -9.14
C ASP A 13 -7.47 0.89 -8.84
N ASP A 14 -7.96 0.98 -7.60
CA ASP A 14 -8.67 2.15 -7.07
C ASP A 14 -7.88 3.45 -7.29
N PHE A 15 -6.55 3.36 -7.43
CA PHE A 15 -5.68 4.52 -7.65
C PHE A 15 -5.40 4.84 -9.12
N GLU A 16 -5.60 3.92 -10.07
CA GLU A 16 -5.20 4.12 -11.48
C GLU A 16 -5.83 5.37 -12.09
N ASN A 17 -7.12 5.60 -11.82
CA ASN A 17 -7.90 6.74 -12.31
C ASN A 17 -8.22 7.77 -11.21
N SER A 18 -7.55 7.68 -10.05
CA SER A 18 -7.79 8.60 -8.94
C SER A 18 -6.94 9.86 -9.07
N ARG A 19 -7.25 10.88 -8.25
CA ARG A 19 -6.46 12.12 -8.15
C ARG A 19 -5.28 12.01 -7.17
N PHE A 20 -4.80 10.79 -6.88
CA PHE A 20 -3.66 10.64 -5.98
C PHE A 20 -2.37 11.20 -6.60
N THR A 21 -1.48 11.73 -5.76
CA THR A 21 -0.17 12.20 -6.21
C THR A 21 0.73 11.03 -6.53
N ARG A 22 1.35 11.04 -7.71
CA ARG A 22 2.36 10.03 -8.11
C ARG A 22 3.76 10.37 -7.60
N ASN A 23 3.93 11.53 -6.97
CA ASN A 23 5.15 11.91 -6.28
C ASN A 23 4.86 11.96 -4.79
N ASP A 24 5.60 11.20 -3.99
CA ASP A 24 5.37 11.02 -2.57
C ASP A 24 6.68 11.14 -1.79
N PHE A 25 6.58 11.59 -0.54
CA PHE A 25 7.70 11.69 0.38
C PHE A 25 7.44 10.82 1.60
N TYR A 26 8.21 9.75 1.72
CA TYR A 26 8.02 8.75 2.77
C TYR A 26 9.33 8.42 3.46
N GLN A 27 9.37 8.56 4.79
CA GLN A 27 10.54 8.30 5.63
C GLN A 27 11.83 8.98 5.12
N ASN A 28 11.74 10.29 4.88
CA ASN A 28 12.85 11.12 4.39
C ASN A 28 13.38 10.74 3.00
N LYS A 29 12.58 10.03 2.20
CA LYS A 29 12.90 9.66 0.82
C LYS A 29 11.78 10.08 -0.12
N GLU A 30 12.17 10.69 -1.22
CA GLU A 30 11.27 11.02 -2.32
C GLU A 30 11.11 9.82 -3.26
N TYR A 31 9.87 9.60 -3.70
CA TYR A 31 9.47 8.60 -4.67
C TYR A 31 8.69 9.30 -5.77
N GLN A 32 9.11 9.12 -7.02
CA GLN A 32 8.53 9.79 -8.17
C GLN A 32 7.86 8.78 -9.09
N ASP A 33 6.82 9.22 -9.79
CA ASP A 33 6.08 8.46 -10.79
C ASP A 33 5.55 7.09 -10.29
N ILE A 34 5.18 7.00 -9.00
CA ILE A 34 4.68 5.77 -8.41
C ILE A 34 3.29 5.39 -8.96
N GLN A 35 3.10 4.10 -9.26
CA GLN A 35 1.85 3.57 -9.80
C GLN A 35 0.72 3.55 -8.76
N TYR A 36 1.06 3.22 -7.51
CA TYR A 36 0.17 3.17 -6.35
C TYR A 36 0.86 3.85 -5.15
N PRO A 37 0.13 4.30 -4.12
CA PRO A 37 0.73 4.92 -2.93
C PRO A 37 1.83 4.06 -2.31
N ILE A 38 2.91 4.67 -1.81
CA ILE A 38 4.02 3.93 -1.17
C ILE A 38 3.57 3.05 -0.02
N THR A 39 2.50 3.44 0.67
CA THR A 39 1.90 2.64 1.75
C THR A 39 1.29 1.31 1.28
N CYS A 40 1.15 1.08 -0.03
CA CYS A 40 0.80 -0.22 -0.60
C CYS A 40 1.97 -1.20 -0.65
N CYS A 41 3.22 -0.74 -0.47
CA CYS A 41 4.37 -1.63 -0.36
C CYS A 41 4.30 -2.53 0.87
N GLN A 42 4.98 -3.68 0.81
CA GLN A 42 5.21 -4.45 2.03
C GLN A 42 6.19 -3.69 2.92
N LEU A 43 5.82 -3.58 4.20
CA LEU A 43 6.60 -2.87 5.20
C LEU A 43 7.08 -3.85 6.27
N TYR A 44 8.20 -3.52 6.90
CA TYR A 44 8.59 -4.12 8.18
C TYR A 44 7.66 -3.63 9.31
N SER A 45 7.78 -4.24 10.50
CA SER A 45 7.02 -3.85 11.69
C SER A 45 7.28 -2.41 12.14
N ASN A 46 8.44 -1.84 11.80
CA ASN A 46 8.76 -0.42 12.02
C ASN A 46 8.25 0.50 10.89
N PHE A 47 7.37 -0.01 10.02
CA PHE A 47 6.80 0.68 8.86
C PHE A 47 7.78 1.05 7.75
N SER A 48 9.06 0.68 7.84
CA SER A 48 10.00 0.89 6.73
C SER A 48 9.71 -0.05 5.55
N ILE A 49 9.98 0.42 4.33
CA ILE A 49 9.73 -0.38 3.11
C ILE A 49 10.62 -1.61 3.11
N LYS A 50 10.02 -2.79 2.99
CA LYS A 50 10.72 -4.08 3.01
C LYS A 50 11.52 -4.34 1.74
N TYR A 51 10.97 -3.95 0.60
CA TYR A 51 11.56 -4.17 -0.72
C TYR A 51 11.67 -2.83 -1.46
N PRO A 52 12.88 -2.24 -1.57
CA PRO A 52 13.08 -0.95 -2.21
C PRO A 52 12.61 -0.88 -3.67
N THR A 53 12.49 -2.02 -4.36
CA THR A 53 11.99 -2.13 -5.73
C THR A 53 10.48 -1.92 -5.86
N CYS A 54 9.74 -1.92 -4.75
CA CYS A 54 8.29 -1.75 -4.77
C CYS A 54 7.84 -0.46 -5.47
N SER A 55 8.53 0.66 -5.20
CA SER A 55 8.20 1.95 -5.81
C SER A 55 8.48 2.02 -7.31
N ILE A 56 9.30 1.09 -7.84
CA ILE A 56 9.65 1.02 -9.27
C ILE A 56 8.61 0.15 -10.00
N SER A 57 8.29 -1.00 -9.41
CA SER A 57 7.32 -1.93 -9.97
C SER A 57 6.62 -2.69 -8.85
N PHE A 58 5.35 -2.38 -8.64
CA PHE A 58 4.49 -3.07 -7.70
C PHE A 58 4.17 -4.47 -8.22
N ASN A 59 4.37 -5.48 -7.38
CA ASN A 59 4.00 -6.86 -7.66
C ASN A 59 3.65 -7.61 -6.36
N LYS A 60 3.16 -8.84 -6.50
CA LYS A 60 2.69 -9.67 -5.38
C LYS A 60 3.78 -10.03 -4.35
N LEU A 61 5.06 -9.91 -4.71
CA LEU A 61 6.17 -10.25 -3.82
C LEU A 61 6.62 -9.06 -2.98
N ASN A 62 6.43 -7.83 -3.47
CA ASN A 62 6.96 -6.63 -2.84
C ASN A 62 5.89 -5.66 -2.31
N SER A 63 4.62 -5.92 -2.61
CA SER A 63 3.51 -5.03 -2.26
C SER A 63 2.23 -5.81 -1.96
N ASN A 64 1.23 -5.08 -1.49
CA ASN A 64 -0.11 -5.58 -1.20
C ASN A 64 -1.14 -5.04 -2.19
N PHE A 65 -0.70 -4.63 -3.40
CA PHE A 65 -1.57 -3.94 -4.36
C PHE A 65 -2.77 -4.78 -4.82
N GLN A 66 -2.73 -6.10 -4.72
CA GLN A 66 -3.87 -6.97 -5.09
C GLN A 66 -4.85 -7.23 -3.93
N THR A 67 -4.55 -6.75 -2.72
CA THR A 67 -5.34 -7.04 -1.52
C THR A 67 -6.07 -5.78 -1.07
N GLY A 68 -7.40 -5.74 -1.23
CA GLY A 68 -8.22 -4.63 -0.74
C GLY A 68 -8.30 -4.52 0.77
N CYS A 69 -8.39 -3.29 1.29
CA CYS A 69 -8.51 -3.07 2.73
C CYS A 69 -9.91 -3.27 3.29
N ARG A 70 -10.97 -3.28 2.45
CA ARG A 70 -12.35 -3.49 2.91
C ARG A 70 -12.49 -4.76 3.73
N ASP A 71 -12.01 -5.88 3.20
CA ASP A 71 -12.17 -7.19 3.84
C ASP A 71 -11.32 -7.29 5.11
N LYS A 72 -10.10 -6.73 5.09
CA LYS A 72 -9.23 -6.67 6.26
C LYS A 72 -9.78 -5.82 7.40
N LEU A 73 -10.41 -4.70 7.08
CA LEU A 73 -11.11 -3.88 8.07
C LEU A 73 -12.33 -4.61 8.64
N ASN A 74 -13.10 -5.30 7.80
CA ASN A 74 -14.24 -6.09 8.26
C ASN A 74 -13.80 -7.24 9.17
N GLU A 75 -12.76 -7.99 8.81
CA GLU A 75 -12.15 -9.04 9.65
C GLU A 75 -11.76 -8.47 11.01
N PHE A 76 -11.06 -7.32 11.05
CA PHE A 76 -10.63 -6.69 12.29
C PHE A 76 -11.82 -6.26 13.17
N ILE A 77 -12.83 -5.61 12.58
CA ILE A 77 -14.04 -5.16 13.31
C ILE A 77 -14.78 -6.34 13.93
N LEU A 78 -14.82 -7.50 13.28
CA LEU A 78 -15.47 -8.70 13.82
C LEU A 78 -14.67 -9.33 14.97
N VAL A 79 -13.35 -9.20 15.00
CA VAL A 79 -12.48 -9.76 16.06
C VAL A 79 -12.48 -8.93 17.34
N ILE A 80 -12.67 -7.61 17.24
CA ILE A 80 -12.71 -6.70 18.40
C ILE A 80 -14.10 -6.53 19.01
N ARG A 81 -15.12 -7.18 18.43
CA ARG A 81 -16.47 -7.31 19.00
C ARG A 81 -16.54 -8.51 19.91
#